data_AF-Q7TSU3-F1
#
_entry.id   AF-Q7TSU3-F1
#
_cell.length_a   1.000
_cell.length_b   1.000
_cell.length_c   1.000
_cell.angle_alpha   90.00
_cell.angle_beta   90.00
_cell.angle_gamma   90.00
#
_symmetry.space_group_name_H-M   'P 1'
#
loop_
_entity.id
_entity.type
_entity.pdbx_description
1 polymer ?
#
loop_
_entity_poly.entity_id
_entity_poly.type
_entity_poly.pdbx_seq_one_letter_code
_entity_poly.pdbx_strand_id
1 'polypeptide(L)'
;MPLHWLQWERGGVGSDQDLGCHWLPLPTGSDGGDAVEYNPNLLDDPQWPCGKHKRVLIFASYMTTVIEYVKPADLKKDMNETFREKFPHIKLTLSKIRSLKREMRNLSEECSLEPVTVSMAYVYFEKLVLQGKLNKQNRKLCAGACVLLAAKISSDLRKSEVKQLIDKLEERFRFNRKDLIGFEFTVLVALELALYLPENQVLPHYRRLTQQF
;
A
#
# COMPACT_ATOMS: atom_id res chain seq x y z
N MET A 1 -16.16 -39.37 19.44
CA MET A 1 -14.96 -40.24 19.37
C MET A 1 -15.45 -41.65 19.12
N PRO A 2 -14.91 -42.46 18.19
CA PRO A 2 -13.96 -42.21 17.11
C PRO A 2 -14.45 -42.68 15.72
N LEU A 3 -13.63 -42.37 14.71
CA LEU A 3 -13.72 -42.70 13.29
C LEU A 3 -13.52 -44.20 13.03
N HIS A 4 -14.27 -44.78 12.09
CA HIS A 4 -13.75 -45.58 10.97
C HIS A 4 -14.90 -46.00 10.05
N TRP A 5 -14.72 -45.89 8.72
CA TRP A 5 -14.97 -46.94 7.71
C TRP A 5 -15.15 -46.35 6.29
N LEU A 6 -14.24 -46.77 5.41
CA LEU A 6 -14.39 -47.29 4.03
C LEU A 6 -15.13 -46.42 2.97
N GLN A 7 -14.56 -46.04 1.82
CA GLN A 7 -13.86 -46.76 0.73
C GLN A 7 -14.73 -46.77 -0.55
N TRP A 8 -14.06 -46.53 -1.68
CA TRP A 8 -14.29 -47.08 -3.03
C TRP A 8 -14.78 -46.17 -4.19
N GLU A 9 -13.77 -45.77 -4.98
CA GLU A 9 -13.55 -45.60 -6.43
C GLU A 9 -14.58 -45.13 -7.49
N ARG A 10 -13.98 -44.32 -8.40
CA ARG A 10 -13.95 -44.35 -9.89
C ARG A 10 -15.19 -43.97 -10.72
N GLY A 11 -15.00 -42.91 -11.51
CA GLY A 11 -15.42 -42.87 -12.91
C GLY A 11 -15.83 -41.48 -13.40
N GLY A 12 -15.05 -40.87 -14.30
CA GLY A 12 -15.52 -39.73 -15.10
C GLY A 12 -14.43 -38.74 -15.50
N VAL A 13 -13.92 -38.90 -16.72
CA VAL A 13 -13.03 -37.96 -17.41
C VAL A 13 -13.75 -36.64 -17.67
N GLY A 14 -13.14 -35.51 -17.32
CA GLY A 14 -13.62 -34.17 -17.67
C GLY A 14 -12.67 -33.11 -17.17
N SER A 15 -11.92 -32.52 -18.09
CA SER A 15 -10.96 -31.44 -17.89
C SER A 15 -11.53 -30.26 -17.09
N ASP A 16 -10.91 -29.93 -15.95
CA ASP A 16 -11.04 -28.61 -15.34
C ASP A 16 -9.72 -28.18 -14.71
N GLN A 17 -9.37 -26.92 -14.95
CA GLN A 17 -8.09 -26.33 -14.62
C GLN A 17 -8.01 -26.07 -13.11
N ASP A 18 -7.08 -26.75 -12.44
CA ASP A 18 -6.72 -26.52 -11.04
C ASP A 18 -6.19 -25.08 -10.84
N LEU A 19 -7.04 -24.21 -10.30
CA LEU A 19 -6.66 -22.96 -9.64
C LEU A 19 -6.15 -23.28 -8.23
N GLY A 20 -4.95 -23.87 -8.16
CA GLY A 20 -4.19 -24.02 -6.92
C GLY A 20 -3.32 -22.80 -6.64
N CYS A 21 -3.80 -21.85 -5.84
CA CYS A 21 -2.97 -20.78 -5.28
C CYS A 21 -2.04 -21.35 -4.19
N HIS A 22 -0.99 -22.05 -4.59
CA HIS A 22 0.12 -22.40 -3.72
C HIS A 22 1.11 -21.21 -3.67
N TRP A 23 1.10 -20.48 -2.56
CA TRP A 23 2.18 -19.56 -2.22
C TRP A 23 3.42 -20.38 -1.89
N LEU A 24 4.31 -20.59 -2.86
CA LEU A 24 5.63 -21.11 -2.59
C LEU A 24 6.49 -20.00 -1.94
N PRO A 25 7.24 -20.29 -0.86
CA PRO A 25 8.24 -19.36 -0.35
C PRO A 25 9.39 -19.24 -1.35
N LEU A 26 9.83 -18.02 -1.64
CA LEU A 26 11.06 -17.77 -2.40
C LEU A 26 12.28 -18.32 -1.62
N PRO A 27 13.33 -18.80 -2.32
CA PRO A 27 14.53 -19.28 -1.69
C PRO A 27 15.29 -18.10 -1.08
N THR A 28 15.35 -18.06 0.25
CA THR A 28 16.22 -17.18 1.03
C THR A 28 17.65 -17.68 0.93
N GLY A 29 18.44 -17.01 0.08
CA GLY A 29 19.89 -17.09 0.12
C GLY A 29 20.45 -16.12 1.15
N SER A 30 21.01 -16.70 2.22
CA SER A 30 22.05 -16.13 3.09
C SER A 30 21.68 -15.02 4.09
N ASP A 31 21.44 -15.49 5.32
CA ASP A 31 22.07 -15.08 6.60
C ASP A 31 21.93 -13.64 7.14
N GLY A 32 21.43 -13.55 8.37
CA GLY A 32 21.43 -12.32 9.20
C GLY A 32 20.17 -11.48 9.09
N GLY A 33 19.32 -11.53 10.11
CA GLY A 33 18.11 -10.71 10.21
C GLY A 33 18.43 -9.22 10.24
N ASP A 34 18.12 -8.55 9.13
CA ASP A 34 17.62 -7.18 9.11
C ASP A 34 16.47 -7.15 8.11
N ALA A 35 15.24 -7.21 8.62
CA ALA A 35 14.08 -6.81 7.83
C ALA A 35 14.35 -5.37 7.37
N VAL A 36 14.58 -5.16 6.07
CA VAL A 36 14.87 -3.83 5.50
C VAL A 36 13.93 -2.81 6.13
N GLU A 37 14.48 -1.96 6.99
CA GLU A 37 13.68 -1.08 7.84
C GLU A 37 12.85 -0.16 6.94
N TYR A 38 11.54 -0.10 7.20
CA TYR A 38 10.63 0.71 6.39
C TYR A 38 11.05 2.19 6.41
N ASN A 39 11.30 2.75 5.23
CA ASN A 39 11.67 4.15 5.07
C ASN A 39 10.50 4.99 4.50
N PRO A 40 9.95 5.95 5.26
CA PRO A 40 8.80 6.80 4.87
C PRO A 40 8.99 7.69 3.63
N ASN A 41 10.22 7.83 3.14
CA ASN A 41 10.54 8.71 2.03
C ASN A 41 10.61 8.00 0.67
N LEU A 42 10.54 6.66 0.63
CA LEU A 42 10.74 5.90 -0.61
C LEU A 42 9.70 6.22 -1.70
N LEU A 43 8.43 6.36 -1.32
CA LEU A 43 7.31 6.58 -2.25
C LEU A 43 6.96 8.06 -2.46
N ASP A 44 7.43 8.91 -1.56
CA ASP A 44 7.17 10.34 -1.54
C ASP A 44 8.44 11.18 -1.79
N ASP A 45 9.49 10.57 -2.33
CA ASP A 45 10.75 11.25 -2.65
C ASP A 45 10.50 12.47 -3.57
N PRO A 46 10.88 13.70 -3.15
CA PRO A 46 10.70 14.90 -3.96
C PRO A 46 11.52 14.88 -5.26
N GLN A 47 12.45 13.93 -5.44
CA GLN A 47 13.21 13.77 -6.68
C GLN A 47 12.44 13.03 -7.79
N TRP A 48 11.38 12.28 -7.45
CA TRP A 48 10.56 11.57 -8.43
C TRP A 48 10.10 12.42 -9.63
N PRO A 49 9.70 13.70 -9.46
CA PRO A 49 9.25 14.54 -10.57
C PRO A 49 10.36 15.09 -11.47
N CYS A 50 11.65 15.03 -11.11
CA CYS A 50 12.69 15.80 -11.84
C CYS A 50 14.06 15.10 -11.91
N GLY A 51 14.14 13.82 -11.56
CA GLY A 51 15.42 13.10 -11.50
C GLY A 51 16.20 13.07 -12.82
N LYS A 52 15.50 12.89 -13.96
CA LYS A 52 16.11 12.69 -15.30
C LYS A 52 16.28 13.99 -16.10
N HIS A 53 15.51 15.04 -15.81
CA HIS A 53 15.40 16.26 -16.63
C HIS A 53 16.01 17.50 -15.95
N LYS A 54 17.10 17.28 -15.21
CA LYS A 54 17.86 18.34 -14.55
C LYS A 54 19.33 18.26 -14.96
N ARG A 55 19.94 19.41 -15.21
CA ARG A 55 21.38 19.56 -15.42
C ARG A 55 21.95 20.52 -14.40
N VAL A 56 22.93 20.05 -13.64
CA VAL A 56 23.69 20.91 -12.73
C VAL A 56 24.83 21.56 -13.51
N LEU A 57 24.92 22.88 -13.44
CA LEU A 57 26.02 23.66 -13.98
C LEU A 57 26.83 24.22 -12.80
N ILE A 58 28.13 23.90 -12.79
CA ILE A 58 29.06 24.33 -11.75
C ILE A 58 29.90 25.46 -12.32
N PHE A 59 29.72 26.67 -11.81
CA PHE A 59 30.53 27.84 -12.13
C PHE A 59 31.48 28.16 -10.99
N ALA A 60 32.51 28.97 -11.26
CA ALA A 60 33.57 29.28 -10.29
C ALA A 60 33.06 29.88 -8.97
N SER A 61 31.90 30.56 -9.00
CA SER A 61 31.36 31.27 -7.83
C SER A 61 29.96 30.82 -7.39
N TYR A 62 29.28 29.95 -8.15
CA TYR A 62 27.95 29.47 -7.80
C TYR A 62 27.55 28.19 -8.56
N MET A 63 26.62 27.43 -7.99
CA MET A 63 26.00 26.26 -8.61
C MET A 63 24.58 26.62 -9.03
N THR A 64 24.21 26.31 -10.28
CA THR A 64 22.83 26.48 -10.77
C THR A 64 22.33 25.19 -11.39
N THR A 65 21.02 24.99 -11.37
CA THR A 65 20.37 23.81 -11.96
C THR A 65 19.39 24.27 -13.03
N VAL A 66 19.56 23.76 -14.24
CA VAL A 66 18.62 23.96 -15.35
C VAL A 66 17.69 22.75 -15.37
N ILE A 67 16.39 22.99 -15.22
CA ILE A 67 15.35 21.96 -15.34
C ILE A 67 14.72 22.10 -16.72
N GLU A 68 14.83 21.05 -17.53
CA GLU A 68 14.29 21.05 -18.88
C GLU A 68 12.75 20.93 -18.85
N TYR A 69 12.07 21.69 -19.70
CA TYR A 69 10.63 21.55 -19.83
C TYR A 69 10.29 20.23 -20.51
N VAL A 70 9.48 19.42 -19.84
CA VAL A 70 8.97 18.16 -20.36
C VAL A 70 7.46 18.16 -20.24
N LYS A 71 6.77 17.62 -21.25
CA LYS A 71 5.32 17.50 -21.21
C LYS A 71 4.91 16.69 -19.98
N PRO A 72 3.82 17.07 -19.27
CA PRO A 72 3.39 16.35 -18.07
C PRO A 72 3.14 14.85 -18.27
N ALA A 73 2.73 14.44 -19.48
CA ALA A 73 2.53 13.04 -19.84
C ALA A 73 3.85 12.25 -19.86
N ASP A 74 4.89 12.81 -20.46
CA ASP A 74 6.22 12.20 -20.57
C ASP A 74 6.90 12.17 -19.19
N LEU A 75 6.81 13.26 -18.42
CA LEU A 75 7.32 13.31 -17.04
C LEU A 75 6.71 12.21 -16.15
N LYS A 76 5.40 11.99 -16.27
CA LYS A 76 4.70 10.94 -15.55
C LYS A 76 5.14 9.54 -16.01
N LYS A 77 5.37 9.36 -17.31
CA LYS A 77 5.86 8.10 -17.89
C LYS A 77 7.25 7.78 -17.32
N ASP A 78 8.19 8.72 -17.43
CA ASP A 78 9.57 8.56 -16.97
C ASP A 78 9.66 8.29 -15.47
N MET A 79 8.81 8.96 -14.68
CA MET A 79 8.71 8.72 -13.23
C MET A 79 8.24 7.29 -12.93
N ASN A 80 7.24 6.78 -13.65
CA ASN A 80 6.76 5.41 -13.44
C ASN A 80 7.76 4.36 -13.95
N GLU A 81 8.52 4.66 -15.00
CA GLU A 81 9.61 3.81 -15.50
C GLU A 81 10.75 3.72 -14.49
N THR A 82 11.23 4.85 -14.00
CA THR A 82 12.26 4.90 -12.93
C THR A 82 11.80 4.16 -11.68
N PHE A 83 10.52 4.30 -11.31
CA PHE A 83 9.93 3.56 -10.21
C PHE A 83 9.91 2.05 -10.48
N ARG A 84 9.57 1.63 -11.69
CA ARG A 84 9.55 0.22 -12.10
C ARG A 84 10.95 -0.39 -12.11
N GLU A 85 11.96 0.36 -12.54
CA GLU A 85 13.37 -0.04 -12.50
C GLU A 85 13.83 -0.25 -11.04
N LYS A 86 13.49 0.68 -10.14
CA LYS A 86 13.87 0.60 -8.71
C LYS A 86 13.10 -0.49 -7.95
N PHE A 87 11.84 -0.74 -8.31
CA PHE A 87 10.95 -1.67 -7.62
C PHE A 87 10.23 -2.60 -8.62
N PRO A 88 10.95 -3.55 -9.25
CA PRO A 88 10.40 -4.38 -10.31
C PRO A 88 9.25 -5.29 -9.85
N HIS A 89 9.29 -5.72 -8.59
CA HIS A 89 8.28 -6.58 -7.96
C HIS A 89 6.95 -5.86 -7.69
N ILE A 90 6.93 -4.53 -7.58
CA ILE A 90 5.71 -3.78 -7.27
C ILE A 90 4.86 -3.66 -8.52
N LYS A 91 3.72 -4.35 -8.57
CA LYS A 91 2.85 -4.39 -9.77
C LYS A 91 2.14 -3.07 -10.08
N LEU A 92 1.99 -2.18 -9.09
CA LEU A 92 1.38 -0.86 -9.25
C LEU A 92 2.37 0.20 -9.72
N THR A 93 1.87 1.22 -10.41
CA THR A 93 2.65 2.42 -10.73
C THR A 93 2.66 3.40 -9.56
N LEU A 94 3.72 4.19 -9.43
CA LEU A 94 3.83 5.24 -8.41
C LEU A 94 2.65 6.22 -8.45
N SER A 95 2.24 6.58 -9.67
CA SER A 95 1.07 7.43 -9.89
C SER A 95 -0.21 6.85 -9.29
N LYS A 96 -0.39 5.53 -9.32
CA LYS A 96 -1.57 4.85 -8.76
C LYS A 96 -1.50 4.77 -7.24
N ILE A 97 -0.32 4.51 -6.67
CA ILE A 97 -0.08 4.51 -5.22
C ILE A 97 -0.44 5.89 -4.64
N ARG A 98 0.07 6.98 -5.23
CA ARG A 98 -0.24 8.36 -4.81
C ARG A 98 -1.72 8.72 -4.95
N SER A 99 -2.38 8.23 -6.00
CA SER A 99 -3.83 8.41 -6.17
C SER A 99 -4.60 7.76 -5.03
N LEU A 100 -4.25 6.52 -4.66
CA LEU A 100 -4.91 5.80 -3.57
C LEU A 100 -4.66 6.45 -2.21
N LYS A 101 -3.43 6.92 -1.93
CA LYS A 101 -3.15 7.70 -0.71
C LYS A 101 -4.04 8.93 -0.61
N ARG A 102 -4.21 9.69 -1.70
CA ARG A 102 -5.13 10.84 -1.75
C ARG A 102 -6.59 10.43 -1.50
N GLU A 103 -7.06 9.34 -2.11
CA GLU A 103 -8.41 8.82 -1.85
C GLU A 103 -8.60 8.42 -0.37
N MET A 104 -7.60 7.76 0.23
CA MET A 104 -7.62 7.41 1.66
C MET A 104 -7.70 8.66 2.55
N ARG A 105 -6.92 9.71 2.26
CA ARG A 105 -6.97 10.98 2.99
C ARG A 105 -8.33 11.64 2.89
N ASN A 106 -8.83 11.86 1.67
CA ASN A 106 -10.09 12.59 1.45
C ASN A 106 -11.25 11.89 2.19
N LEU A 107 -11.31 10.56 2.12
CA LEU A 107 -12.29 9.77 2.86
C LEU A 107 -12.13 9.93 4.37
N SER A 108 -10.89 9.91 4.86
CA SER A 108 -10.60 10.03 6.29
C SER A 108 -11.00 11.41 6.84
N GLU A 109 -10.79 12.48 6.07
CA GLU A 109 -11.24 13.83 6.38
C GLU A 109 -12.77 13.89 6.43
N GLU A 110 -13.48 13.28 5.47
CA GLU A 110 -14.95 13.16 5.48
C GLU A 110 -15.48 12.38 6.69
N CYS A 111 -14.68 11.47 7.23
CA CYS A 111 -14.98 10.69 8.44
C CYS A 111 -14.49 11.37 9.74
N SER A 112 -13.87 12.56 9.64
CA SER A 112 -13.25 13.24 10.79
C SER A 112 -12.23 12.39 11.55
N LEU A 113 -11.51 11.51 10.84
CA LEU A 113 -10.42 10.76 11.45
C LEU A 113 -9.23 11.68 11.72
N GLU A 114 -8.51 11.43 12.81
CA GLU A 114 -7.35 12.23 13.17
C GLU A 114 -6.22 12.09 12.13
N PRO A 115 -5.42 13.14 11.88
CA PRO A 115 -4.30 13.05 10.95
C PRO A 115 -3.27 11.96 11.30
N VAL A 116 -3.13 11.63 12.60
CA VAL A 116 -2.28 10.53 13.07
C VAL A 116 -2.80 9.19 12.57
N THR A 117 -4.12 8.95 12.62
CA THR A 117 -4.77 7.74 12.08
C THR A 117 -4.49 7.59 10.58
N VAL A 118 -4.61 8.67 9.82
CA VAL A 118 -4.31 8.67 8.37
C VAL A 118 -2.82 8.37 8.12
N SER A 119 -1.94 8.90 8.96
CA SER A 119 -0.50 8.64 8.90
C SER A 119 -0.18 7.16 9.14
N MET A 120 -0.83 6.53 10.12
CA MET A 120 -0.71 5.09 10.36
C MET A 120 -1.21 4.27 9.17
N ALA A 121 -2.38 4.65 8.61
CA ALA A 121 -2.93 3.99 7.43
C ALA A 121 -1.98 4.07 6.22
N TYR A 122 -1.29 5.18 6.04
CA TYR A 122 -0.24 5.31 5.01
C TYR A 122 0.91 4.34 5.27
N VAL A 123 1.44 4.27 6.48
CA VAL A 123 2.54 3.34 6.78
C VAL A 123 2.13 1.88 6.50
N TYR A 124 0.94 1.46 6.91
CA TYR A 124 0.43 0.12 6.59
C TYR A 124 0.35 -0.12 5.09
N PHE A 125 -0.26 0.81 4.35
CA PHE A 125 -0.43 0.68 2.92
C PHE A 125 0.92 0.62 2.20
N GLU A 126 1.88 1.46 2.60
CA GLU A 126 3.21 1.50 2.01
C GLU A 126 4.03 0.24 2.32
N LYS A 127 3.95 -0.32 3.53
CA LYS A 127 4.57 -1.61 3.85
C LYS A 127 4.08 -2.71 2.91
N LEU A 128 2.78 -2.79 2.64
CA LEU A 128 2.22 -3.77 1.70
C LEU A 128 2.64 -3.51 0.25
N VAL A 129 2.73 -2.25 -0.15
CA VAL A 129 3.21 -1.84 -1.48
C VAL A 129 4.66 -2.28 -1.67
N LEU A 130 5.53 -1.96 -0.71
CA LEU A 130 6.97 -2.25 -0.76
C LEU A 130 7.26 -3.76 -0.70
N GLN A 131 6.41 -4.53 -0.02
CA GLN A 131 6.44 -6.00 -0.05
C GLN A 131 5.94 -6.59 -1.38
N GLY A 132 5.43 -5.78 -2.32
CA GLY A 132 4.91 -6.26 -3.61
C GLY A 132 3.57 -7.00 -3.54
N LYS A 133 2.84 -6.90 -2.41
CA LYS A 133 1.59 -7.63 -2.17
C LYS A 133 0.38 -7.04 -2.92
N LEU A 134 0.52 -5.85 -3.52
CA LEU A 134 -0.58 -5.16 -4.21
C LEU A 134 -0.58 -5.39 -5.72
N ASN A 135 -1.79 -5.56 -6.27
CA ASN A 135 -2.08 -5.74 -7.68
C ASN A 135 -3.36 -4.98 -8.10
N LYS A 136 -3.77 -5.10 -9.36
CA LYS A 136 -4.94 -4.38 -9.91
C LYS A 136 -6.26 -4.70 -9.18
N GLN A 137 -6.42 -5.94 -8.72
CA GLN A 137 -7.65 -6.45 -8.11
C GLN A 137 -7.74 -6.06 -6.63
N ASN A 138 -6.66 -6.25 -5.86
CA ASN A 138 -6.69 -6.08 -4.41
C ASN A 138 -6.35 -4.66 -3.91
N ARG A 139 -5.70 -3.80 -4.73
CA ARG A 139 -5.15 -2.51 -4.26
C ARG A 139 -6.14 -1.61 -3.51
N LYS A 140 -7.41 -1.66 -3.89
CA LYS A 140 -8.48 -0.88 -3.25
C LYS A 140 -8.92 -1.48 -1.92
N LEU A 141 -9.07 -2.80 -1.87
CA LEU A 141 -9.35 -3.53 -0.63
C LEU A 141 -8.19 -3.35 0.36
N CYS A 142 -6.94 -3.43 -0.09
CA CYS A 142 -5.78 -3.14 0.76
C CYS A 142 -5.83 -1.71 1.33
N ALA A 143 -6.09 -0.70 0.48
CA ALA A 143 -6.19 0.69 0.92
C ALA A 143 -7.30 0.87 1.96
N GLY A 144 -8.50 0.34 1.69
CA GLY A 144 -9.62 0.42 2.61
C GLY A 144 -9.40 -0.32 3.93
N ALA A 145 -8.82 -1.52 3.88
CA ALA A 145 -8.47 -2.29 5.07
C ALA A 145 -7.38 -1.59 5.91
N CYS A 146 -6.40 -0.93 5.29
CA CYS A 146 -5.40 -0.14 6.01
C CYS A 146 -6.04 1.03 6.78
N VAL A 147 -6.99 1.75 6.18
CA VAL A 147 -7.76 2.81 6.87
C VAL A 147 -8.59 2.22 8.00
N LEU A 148 -9.30 1.12 7.74
CA LEU A 148 -10.15 0.46 8.74
C LEU A 148 -9.33 -0.02 9.96
N LEU A 149 -8.20 -0.68 9.73
CA LEU A 149 -7.31 -1.16 10.79
C LEU A 149 -6.70 0.00 11.59
N ALA A 150 -6.24 1.06 10.90
CA ALA A 150 -5.72 2.25 11.57
C ALA A 150 -6.78 2.89 12.46
N ALA A 151 -7.99 3.09 11.94
CA ALA A 151 -9.07 3.70 12.69
C ALA A 151 -9.51 2.86 13.90
N LYS A 152 -9.52 1.52 13.76
CA LYS A 152 -9.83 0.60 14.86
C LYS A 152 -8.79 0.62 15.99
N ILE A 153 -7.52 0.91 15.69
CA ILE A 153 -6.45 0.88 16.71
C ILE A 153 -6.09 2.25 17.28
N SER A 154 -6.27 3.33 16.50
CA SER A 154 -5.98 4.69 16.96
C SER A 154 -7.11 5.30 17.78
N SER A 155 -8.32 4.78 17.64
CA SER A 155 -9.53 5.41 18.14
C SER A 155 -10.43 4.36 18.76
N ASP A 156 -11.03 4.68 19.91
CA ASP A 156 -12.04 3.83 20.55
C ASP A 156 -13.38 3.98 19.82
N LEU A 157 -13.39 3.62 18.54
CA LEU A 157 -14.54 3.81 17.67
C LEU A 157 -15.72 2.99 18.17
N ARG A 158 -16.86 3.66 18.31
CA ARG A 158 -18.12 2.96 18.59
C ARG A 158 -18.51 2.11 17.38
N LYS A 159 -19.28 1.04 17.61
CA LYS A 159 -19.80 0.16 16.54
C LYS A 159 -20.51 0.93 15.41
N SER A 160 -21.21 2.03 15.75
CA SER A 160 -21.87 2.91 14.79
C SER A 160 -20.91 3.64 13.86
N GLU A 161 -19.78 4.12 14.39
CA GLU A 161 -18.76 4.86 13.64
C GLU A 161 -18.00 3.92 12.70
N VAL A 162 -17.68 2.70 13.17
CA VAL A 162 -17.09 1.66 12.32
C VAL A 162 -18.00 1.32 11.14
N LYS A 163 -19.32 1.20 11.38
CA LYS A 163 -20.29 0.95 10.31
C LYS A 163 -20.31 2.08 9.28
N GLN A 164 -20.36 3.34 9.74
CA GLN A 164 -20.32 4.51 8.85
C GLN A 164 -19.02 4.57 8.03
N LEU A 165 -17.89 4.23 8.64
CA LEU A 165 -16.60 4.15 7.95
C LEU A 165 -16.62 3.07 6.86
N ILE A 166 -17.15 1.87 7.15
CA ILE A 166 -17.28 0.79 6.17
C ILE A 166 -18.20 1.20 5.01
N ASP A 167 -19.33 1.86 5.30
CA ASP A 167 -20.26 2.32 4.27
C ASP A 167 -19.58 3.34 3.32
N LYS A 168 -18.82 4.30 3.87
CA LYS A 168 -18.05 5.26 3.06
C LYS A 168 -16.91 4.61 2.27
N LEU A 169 -16.24 3.61 2.85
CA LEU A 169 -15.20 2.84 2.18
C LEU A 169 -15.73 2.07 0.97
N GLU A 170 -16.88 1.40 1.14
CA GLU A 170 -17.60 0.68 0.08
C GLU A 170 -17.96 1.62 -1.09
N GLU A 171 -18.51 2.80 -0.80
CA GLU A 171 -18.87 3.79 -1.82
C GLU A 171 -17.64 4.35 -2.55
N ARG A 172 -16.65 4.85 -1.81
CA ARG A 172 -15.48 5.55 -2.38
C ARG A 172 -14.61 4.63 -3.21
N PHE A 173 -14.32 3.45 -2.69
CA PHE A 173 -13.46 2.50 -3.39
C PHE A 173 -14.23 1.57 -4.34
N ARG A 174 -15.57 1.54 -4.27
CA ARG A 174 -16.42 0.70 -5.12
C ARG A 174 -16.08 -0.79 -5.01
N PHE A 175 -16.07 -1.30 -3.78
CA PHE A 175 -15.99 -2.73 -3.47
C PHE A 175 -17.12 -3.12 -2.51
N ASN A 176 -17.37 -4.42 -2.33
CA ASN A 176 -18.42 -4.88 -1.43
C ASN A 176 -17.92 -4.90 0.03
N ARG A 177 -18.77 -4.50 1.00
CA ARG A 177 -18.39 -4.53 2.43
C ARG A 177 -17.96 -5.92 2.91
N LYS A 178 -18.56 -6.98 2.36
CA LYS A 178 -18.22 -8.37 2.71
C LYS A 178 -16.79 -8.71 2.32
N ASP A 179 -16.36 -8.22 1.15
CA ASP A 179 -15.00 -8.43 0.67
C ASP A 179 -14.01 -7.68 1.56
N LEU A 180 -14.33 -6.45 1.97
CA LEU A 180 -13.49 -5.68 2.90
C LEU A 180 -13.32 -6.41 4.23
N ILE A 181 -14.42 -6.88 4.84
CA ILE A 181 -14.39 -7.57 6.13
C ILE A 181 -13.62 -8.90 6.01
N GLY A 182 -13.84 -9.67 4.95
CA GLY A 182 -13.10 -10.92 4.72
C GLY A 182 -11.61 -10.68 4.44
N PHE A 183 -11.28 -9.56 3.82
CA PHE A 183 -9.90 -9.22 3.45
C PHE A 183 -9.11 -8.51 4.58
N GLU A 184 -9.80 -7.94 5.57
CA GLU A 184 -9.19 -7.25 6.72
C GLU A 184 -8.13 -8.13 7.41
N PHE A 185 -8.48 -9.37 7.74
CA PHE A 185 -7.56 -10.30 8.39
C PHE A 185 -6.36 -10.64 7.49
N THR A 186 -6.57 -10.74 6.18
CA THR A 186 -5.48 -10.96 5.22
C THR A 186 -4.47 -9.82 5.26
N VAL A 187 -4.94 -8.57 5.34
CA VAL A 187 -4.06 -7.40 5.46
C VAL A 187 -3.33 -7.40 6.80
N LEU A 188 -4.03 -7.73 7.88
CA LEU A 188 -3.45 -7.82 9.21
C LEU A 188 -2.30 -8.85 9.28
N VAL A 189 -2.51 -10.04 8.72
CA VAL A 189 -1.47 -11.08 8.60
C VAL A 189 -0.34 -10.60 7.70
N ALA A 190 -0.65 -9.91 6.60
CA ALA A 190 0.37 -9.38 5.70
C ALA A 190 1.23 -8.27 6.36
N LEU A 191 0.70 -7.58 7.37
CA LEU A 191 1.42 -6.65 8.24
C LEU A 191 2.11 -7.34 9.43
N GLU A 192 2.08 -8.68 9.50
CA GLU A 192 2.68 -9.47 10.57
C GLU A 192 2.14 -9.08 11.96
N LEU A 193 0.87 -8.65 12.03
CA LEU A 193 0.23 -8.14 13.25
C LEU A 193 0.95 -6.91 13.87
N ALA A 194 1.91 -6.32 13.17
CA ALA A 194 2.69 -5.17 13.61
C ALA A 194 1.94 -3.85 13.36
N LEU A 195 0.86 -3.63 14.12
CA LEU A 195 0.06 -2.41 14.07
C LEU A 195 0.60 -1.29 14.97
N TYR A 196 1.44 -1.60 15.95
CA TYR A 196 2.15 -0.56 16.69
C TYR A 196 3.34 -0.08 15.87
N LEU A 197 3.36 1.20 15.54
CA LEU A 197 4.36 1.81 14.66
C LEU A 197 5.27 2.73 15.46
N PRO A 198 6.60 2.68 15.27
CA PRO A 198 7.50 3.63 15.89
C PRO A 198 7.31 5.03 15.28
N GLU A 199 7.56 6.07 16.09
CA GLU A 199 7.31 7.46 15.72
C GLU A 199 8.09 7.90 14.47
N ASN A 200 9.33 7.40 14.29
CA ASN A 200 10.15 7.68 13.11
C ASN A 200 9.49 7.28 11.78
N GLN A 201 8.58 6.29 11.80
CA GLN A 201 7.83 5.85 10.63
C GLN A 201 6.57 6.69 10.40
N VAL A 202 5.89 7.11 11.46
CA VAL A 202 4.59 7.82 11.38
C VAL A 202 4.77 9.33 11.20
N LEU A 203 5.70 9.93 11.94
CA LEU A 203 5.87 11.38 12.03
C LEU A 203 6.14 12.07 10.68
N PRO A 204 6.92 11.50 9.72
CA PRO A 204 7.09 12.11 8.40
C PRO A 204 5.78 12.22 7.62
N HIS A 205 4.90 11.23 7.73
CA HIS A 205 3.57 11.28 7.09
C HIS A 205 2.68 12.31 7.77
N TYR A 206 2.67 12.34 9.09
CA TYR A 206 1.91 13.32 9.86
C TYR A 206 2.29 14.75 9.47
N ARG A 207 3.60 15.07 9.48
CA ARG A 207 4.12 16.37 9.06
C ARG A 207 3.66 16.74 7.65
N ARG A 208 3.74 15.81 6.68
CA ARG A 208 3.29 16.06 5.31
C ARG A 208 1.79 16.30 5.21
N LEU A 209 0.97 15.69 6.06
CA LEU A 209 -0.47 15.91 6.09
C LEU A 209 -0.81 17.27 6.69
N THR A 210 -0.11 17.69 7.76
CA THR A 210 -0.40 18.94 8.48
C THR A 210 0.26 20.18 7.87
N GLN A 211 1.34 20.03 7.08
CA GLN A 211 2.06 21.15 6.45
C GLN A 211 1.50 21.54 5.08
N GLN A 212 0.41 20.92 4.61
CA GLN A 212 -0.23 21.23 3.32
C GLN A 212 -1.33 22.31 3.45
N PHE A 213 -1.24 23.18 4.46
CA PHE A 213 -2.09 24.37 4.63
C PHE A 213 -1.30 25.63 4.30
#